data_AF-A0A1F8Q2A1-F1
#
_entry.id   AF-A0A1F8Q2A1-F1
#
_cell.length_a   1.000
_cell.length_b   1.000
_cell.length_c   1.000
_cell.angle_alpha   90.00
_cell.angle_beta   90.00
_cell.angle_gamma   90.00
#
_symmetry.space_group_name_H-M   'P 1'
#
loop_
_entity.id
_entity.type
_entity.pdbx_description
1 polymer ?
#
loop_
_entity_poly.entity_id
_entity_poly.type
_entity_poly.pdbx_seq_one_letter_code
_entity_poly.pdbx_strand_id
1 'polypeptide(L)'
;MSNLVQGVRKELWSPYAAGILLGVVGVLAVWLSDSLLGASGAFENLAGMIGKALAPQVFNVMYFNFIMPAGITWGVILLLGIILGGGLGALSSRTFKLRWNTDDAQWKAIFGPQLWKRWLLVFLGAIVLEYGAGIAGGCTSGLAISGGMLLAPAAFLFIAAMFMSGILTAFVVYRRRY
;
A
#
# COMPACT_ATOMS: atom_id res chain seq x y z
N MET A 1 30.85 -16.63 -6.93
CA MET A 1 29.68 -16.15 -6.15
C MET A 1 28.44 -16.81 -6.73
N SER A 2 27.65 -17.53 -5.92
CA SER A 2 26.60 -18.42 -6.44
C SER A 2 25.48 -17.69 -7.19
N ASN A 3 24.88 -18.36 -8.17
CA ASN A 3 23.77 -17.84 -9.00
C ASN A 3 22.59 -17.29 -8.16
N LEU A 4 22.41 -17.80 -6.93
CA LEU A 4 21.39 -17.34 -5.99
C LEU A 4 21.66 -15.91 -5.48
N VAL A 5 22.92 -15.59 -5.17
CA VAL A 5 23.30 -14.25 -4.68
C VAL A 5 23.14 -13.20 -5.80
N GLN A 6 23.40 -13.58 -7.05
CA GLN A 6 23.12 -12.71 -8.19
C GLN A 6 21.62 -12.51 -8.43
N GLY A 7 20.81 -13.57 -8.23
CA GLY A 7 19.36 -13.49 -8.34
C GLY A 7 18.74 -12.49 -7.36
N VAL A 8 19.15 -12.54 -6.08
CA VAL A 8 18.65 -11.63 -5.03
C VAL A 8 19.04 -10.18 -5.30
N ARG A 9 20.16 -9.93 -5.97
CA ARG A 9 20.66 -8.59 -6.30
C ARG A 9 19.99 -7.95 -7.51
N LYS A 10 19.17 -8.68 -8.27
CA LYS A 10 18.45 -8.09 -9.41
C LYS A 10 17.37 -7.14 -8.91
N GLU A 11 17.25 -5.99 -9.56
CA GLU A 11 16.19 -5.02 -9.31
C GLU A 11 14.81 -5.58 -9.67
N LEU A 12 14.73 -6.37 -10.74
CA LEU A 12 13.50 -7.01 -11.20
C LEU A 12 13.65 -8.53 -11.12
N TRP A 13 12.83 -9.16 -10.28
CA TRP A 13 12.73 -10.62 -10.19
C TRP A 13 11.73 -11.14 -11.23
N SER A 14 11.81 -12.43 -11.55
CA SER A 14 10.81 -13.01 -12.45
C SER A 14 9.43 -12.93 -11.78
N PRO A 15 8.36 -12.59 -12.54
CA PRO A 15 7.01 -12.47 -11.99
C PRO A 15 6.54 -13.75 -11.28
N TYR A 16 6.94 -14.91 -11.79
CA TYR A 16 6.63 -16.21 -11.20
C TYR A 16 7.30 -16.41 -9.85
N ALA A 17 8.59 -16.07 -9.71
CA ALA A 17 9.29 -16.22 -8.43
C ALA A 17 8.74 -15.25 -7.37
N ALA A 18 8.51 -13.99 -7.74
CA ALA A 18 7.90 -13.00 -6.87
C ALA A 18 6.49 -13.41 -6.44
N GLY A 19 5.67 -13.91 -7.37
CA GLY A 19 4.31 -14.39 -7.11
C GLY A 19 4.28 -15.59 -6.16
N ILE A 20 5.16 -16.59 -6.37
CA ILE A 20 5.25 -17.76 -5.47
C ILE A 20 5.63 -17.31 -4.05
N LEU A 21 6.64 -16.47 -3.91
CA LEU A 21 7.07 -15.97 -2.60
C LEU A 21 5.98 -15.15 -1.90
N LEU A 22 5.27 -14.30 -2.65
CA LEU A 22 4.14 -13.56 -2.12
C LEU A 22 3.01 -14.48 -1.67
N GLY A 23 2.73 -15.55 -2.42
CA GLY A 23 1.77 -16.58 -2.03
C GLY A 23 2.16 -17.30 -0.74
N VAL A 24 3.43 -17.70 -0.60
CA VAL A 24 3.97 -18.29 0.63
C VAL A 24 3.80 -17.32 1.80
N VAL A 25 4.13 -16.04 1.62
CA VAL A 25 3.93 -15.01 2.66
C VAL A 25 2.44 -14.87 3.01
N GLY A 26 1.54 -14.89 2.03
CA GLY A 26 0.10 -14.86 2.27
C GLY A 26 -0.39 -16.05 3.10
N VAL A 27 0.04 -17.27 2.77
CA VAL A 27 -0.29 -18.48 3.54
C VAL A 27 0.29 -18.40 4.96
N LEU A 28 1.54 -17.98 5.11
CA LEU A 28 2.18 -17.81 6.42
C LEU A 28 1.49 -16.74 7.26
N ALA A 29 1.05 -15.64 6.65
CA ALA A 29 0.31 -14.59 7.36
C ALA A 29 -0.98 -15.15 7.96
N VAL A 30 -1.77 -15.89 7.17
CA VAL A 30 -2.99 -16.53 7.67
C VAL A 30 -2.67 -17.58 8.73
N TRP A 31 -1.66 -18.42 8.49
CA TRP A 31 -1.30 -19.50 9.42
C TRP A 31 -0.78 -19.00 10.77
N LEU A 32 -0.07 -17.87 10.82
CA LEU A 32 0.51 -17.33 12.06
C LEU A 32 -0.43 -16.40 12.83
N SER A 33 -1.40 -15.79 12.15
CA SER A 33 -2.15 -14.65 12.72
C SER A 33 -3.66 -14.68 12.50
N ASP A 34 -4.16 -15.72 11.81
CA ASP A 34 -5.56 -15.82 11.38
C ASP A 34 -6.08 -14.57 10.64
N SER A 35 -5.15 -13.75 10.11
CA SER A 35 -5.44 -12.45 9.52
C SER A 35 -4.98 -12.42 8.06
N LEU A 36 -5.81 -11.82 7.21
CA LEU A 36 -5.48 -11.56 5.81
C LEU A 36 -4.46 -10.41 5.68
N LEU A 37 -3.82 -10.29 4.51
CA LEU A 37 -2.83 -9.24 4.24
C LEU A 37 -3.52 -7.86 4.13
N GLY A 38 -3.54 -7.08 5.21
CA GLY A 38 -4.12 -5.74 5.23
C GLY A 38 -3.12 -4.67 5.64
N ALA A 39 -2.90 -3.66 4.78
CA ALA A 39 -2.06 -2.50 5.11
C ALA A 39 -2.87 -1.33 5.69
N SER A 40 -4.03 -0.98 5.12
CA SER A 40 -4.85 0.18 5.54
C SER A 40 -5.31 0.07 7.00
N GLY A 41 -5.82 -1.09 7.41
CA GLY A 41 -6.24 -1.31 8.80
C GLY A 41 -5.08 -1.15 9.81
N ALA A 42 -3.84 -1.38 9.41
CA ALA A 42 -2.67 -1.13 10.26
C ALA A 42 -2.45 0.37 10.50
N PHE A 43 -2.62 1.19 9.45
CA PHE A 43 -2.57 2.65 9.56
C PHE A 43 -3.71 3.18 10.44
N GLU A 44 -4.93 2.67 10.25
CA GLU A 44 -6.11 3.06 11.04
C GLU A 44 -5.95 2.68 12.53
N ASN A 45 -5.41 1.50 12.83
CA ASN A 45 -5.12 1.07 14.21
C ASN A 45 -4.07 1.96 14.89
N LEU A 46 -2.98 2.29 14.20
CA LEU A 46 -1.96 3.22 14.70
C LEU A 46 -2.50 4.64 14.88
N ALA A 47 -3.27 5.13 13.91
CA ALA A 47 -3.93 6.43 13.99
C ALA A 47 -4.92 6.47 15.15
N GLY A 48 -5.65 5.38 15.40
CA GLY A 48 -6.53 5.22 16.55
C GLY A 48 -5.78 5.24 17.88
N MET A 49 -4.59 4.63 17.97
CA MET A 49 -3.75 4.68 19.18
C MET A 49 -3.31 6.11 19.50
N ILE A 50 -2.74 6.79 18.51
CA ILE A 50 -2.25 8.17 18.67
C ILE A 50 -3.44 9.11 18.93
N GLY A 51 -4.54 8.93 18.20
CA GLY A 51 -5.75 9.73 18.30
C GLY A 51 -6.43 9.61 19.66
N LYS A 52 -6.54 8.39 20.22
CA LYS A 52 -7.05 8.19 21.59
C LYS A 52 -6.13 8.79 22.66
N ALA A 53 -4.81 8.80 22.43
CA ALA A 53 -3.86 9.40 23.37
C ALA A 53 -3.89 10.94 23.36
N LEU A 54 -4.06 11.56 22.19
CA LEU A 54 -4.03 13.02 22.05
C LEU A 54 -5.40 13.69 22.19
N ALA A 55 -6.46 13.05 21.71
CA ALA A 55 -7.81 13.63 21.66
C ALA A 55 -8.88 12.53 21.88
N PRO A 56 -8.99 11.96 23.11
CA PRO A 56 -9.89 10.86 23.40
C PRO A 56 -11.36 11.18 23.08
N GLN A 57 -11.77 12.44 23.24
CA GLN A 57 -13.13 12.90 22.93
C GLN A 57 -13.55 12.79 21.45
N VAL A 58 -12.60 12.85 20.51
CA VAL A 58 -12.89 12.73 19.06
C VAL A 58 -12.71 11.28 18.58
N PHE A 59 -11.81 10.53 19.20
CA PHE A 59 -11.47 9.16 18.80
C PHE A 59 -12.22 8.06 19.56
N ASN A 60 -13.06 8.42 20.54
CA ASN A 60 -13.96 7.48 21.23
C ASN A 60 -15.27 7.27 20.45
N VAL A 61 -15.14 6.95 19.16
CA VAL A 61 -16.27 6.68 18.25
C VAL A 61 -16.35 5.18 17.96
N MET A 62 -17.54 4.71 17.54
CA MET A 62 -17.80 3.28 17.26
C MET A 62 -16.74 2.66 16.34
N TYR A 63 -16.27 3.41 15.35
CA TYR A 63 -15.26 2.96 14.40
C TYR A 63 -13.93 2.57 15.07
N PHE A 64 -13.30 3.45 15.88
CA PHE A 64 -12.02 3.17 16.55
C PHE A 64 -12.14 2.30 17.81
N ASN A 65 -13.37 1.97 18.23
CA ASN A 65 -13.63 1.09 19.36
C ASN A 65 -13.98 -0.34 18.94
N PHE A 66 -14.72 -0.51 17.85
CA PHE A 66 -15.28 -1.81 17.46
C PHE A 66 -14.89 -2.28 16.06
N ILE A 67 -14.60 -1.36 15.13
CA ILE A 67 -14.26 -1.72 13.74
C ILE A 67 -12.74 -1.80 13.57
N MET A 68 -12.00 -0.81 14.05
CA MET A 68 -10.53 -0.76 14.03
C MET A 68 -10.00 -0.43 15.43
N PRO A 69 -9.86 -1.45 16.31
CA PRO A 69 -9.46 -1.23 17.68
C PRO A 69 -8.03 -0.70 17.76
N ALA A 70 -7.89 0.49 18.33
CA ALA A 70 -6.59 1.11 18.58
C ALA A 70 -5.63 0.16 19.30
N GLY A 71 -4.55 -0.25 18.63
CA GLY A 71 -3.54 -1.14 19.18
C GLY A 71 -2.48 -1.55 18.16
N ILE A 72 -1.41 -2.17 18.65
CA ILE A 72 -0.43 -2.83 17.78
C ILE A 72 -1.03 -4.18 17.39
N THR A 73 -1.73 -4.20 16.27
CA THR A 73 -2.30 -5.43 15.70
C THR A 73 -1.26 -6.14 14.82
N TRP A 74 -1.55 -7.38 14.41
CA TRP A 74 -0.69 -8.09 13.46
C TRP A 74 -0.48 -7.32 12.15
N GLY A 75 -1.48 -6.57 11.70
CA GLY A 75 -1.36 -5.67 10.56
C GLY A 75 -0.26 -4.63 10.73
N VAL A 76 -0.05 -4.10 11.95
CA VAL A 76 1.03 -3.16 12.25
C VAL A 76 2.40 -3.82 12.14
N ILE A 77 2.52 -5.06 12.60
CA ILE A 77 3.76 -5.84 12.48
C ILE A 77 4.05 -6.12 10.99
N LEU A 78 3.03 -6.50 10.22
CA LEU A 78 3.14 -6.65 8.77
C LEU A 78 3.55 -5.34 8.08
N LEU A 79 2.98 -4.21 8.48
CA LEU A 79 3.33 -2.90 7.94
C LEU A 79 4.80 -2.56 8.19
N LEU A 80 5.30 -2.79 9.40
CA LEU A 80 6.72 -2.64 9.72
C LEU A 80 7.58 -3.60 8.89
N GLY A 81 7.15 -4.84 8.73
CA GLY A 81 7.80 -5.84 7.88
C GLY A 81 7.89 -5.41 6.41
N ILE A 82 6.86 -4.76 5.86
CA ILE A 82 6.87 -4.24 4.49
C ILE A 82 7.88 -3.10 4.35
N ILE A 83 7.93 -2.16 5.32
CA ILE A 83 8.88 -1.04 5.31
C ILE A 83 10.32 -1.56 5.37
N LEU A 84 10.60 -2.46 6.31
CA LEU A 84 11.93 -3.06 6.48
C LEU A 84 12.31 -3.94 5.29
N GLY A 85 11.39 -4.78 4.80
CA GLY A 85 11.59 -5.66 3.67
C GLY A 85 11.85 -4.90 2.37
N GLY A 86 11.07 -3.85 2.10
CA GLY A 86 11.29 -2.95 0.95
C GLY A 86 12.63 -2.23 1.05
N GLY A 87 13.00 -1.76 2.24
CA GLY A 87 14.31 -1.17 2.52
C GLY A 87 15.45 -2.15 2.24
N LEU A 88 15.39 -3.36 2.82
CA LEU A 88 16.38 -4.41 2.60
C LEU A 88 16.48 -4.81 1.12
N GLY A 89 15.36 -4.87 0.40
CA GLY A 89 15.32 -5.11 -1.04
C GLY A 89 16.02 -4.01 -1.86
N ALA A 90 15.82 -2.75 -1.49
CA ALA A 90 16.51 -1.63 -2.13
C ALA A 90 18.01 -1.62 -1.83
N LEU A 91 18.41 -1.97 -0.60
CA LEU A 91 19.82 -2.11 -0.23
C LEU A 91 20.49 -3.31 -0.93
N SER A 92 19.81 -4.46 -1.00
CA SER A 92 20.36 -5.68 -1.60
C SER A 92 20.58 -5.52 -3.11
N SER A 93 19.65 -4.87 -3.80
CA SER A 93 19.75 -4.53 -5.23
C SER A 93 20.63 -3.30 -5.51
N ARG A 94 21.15 -2.63 -4.48
CA ARG A 94 21.91 -1.37 -4.58
C ARG A 94 21.14 -0.25 -5.31
N THR A 95 19.82 -0.28 -5.26
CA THR A 95 18.92 0.71 -5.86
C THR A 95 18.41 1.73 -4.85
N PHE A 96 18.78 1.60 -3.57
CA PHE A 96 18.41 2.55 -2.53
C PHE A 96 18.85 3.97 -2.90
N LYS A 97 17.86 4.82 -3.19
CA LYS A 97 18.04 6.23 -3.51
C LYS A 97 17.01 7.02 -2.74
N LEU A 98 17.47 7.96 -1.93
CA LEU A 98 16.60 8.94 -1.30
C LEU A 98 16.13 9.90 -2.40
N ARG A 99 14.89 9.70 -2.87
CA ARG A 99 14.28 10.55 -3.89
C ARG A 99 13.32 11.51 -3.20
N TRP A 100 13.44 12.77 -3.55
CA TRP A 100 12.49 13.79 -3.16
C TRP A 100 11.53 14.04 -4.30
N ASN A 101 10.38 14.64 -4.01
CA ASN A 101 9.38 15.01 -5.01
C ASN A 101 9.94 15.92 -6.13
N THR A 102 11.12 16.52 -5.93
CA THR A 102 11.90 17.31 -6.90
C THR A 102 12.56 16.50 -8.01
N ASP A 103 12.77 15.19 -7.84
CA ASP A 103 13.74 14.44 -8.66
C ASP A 103 13.11 13.73 -9.87
N ASP A 104 11.83 14.01 -10.11
CA ASP A 104 11.04 13.36 -11.12
C ASP A 104 10.95 14.23 -12.39
N ALA A 105 11.68 13.80 -13.42
CA ALA A 105 11.73 14.48 -14.71
C ALA A 105 10.36 14.47 -15.41
N GLN A 106 9.57 13.41 -15.25
CA GLN A 106 8.26 13.29 -15.90
C GLN A 106 7.27 14.29 -15.31
N TRP A 107 7.26 14.43 -13.98
CA TRP A 107 6.43 15.45 -13.33
C TRP A 107 6.78 16.86 -13.78
N LYS A 108 8.08 17.18 -13.82
CA LYS A 108 8.57 18.49 -14.26
C LYS A 108 8.19 18.81 -15.70
N ALA A 109 8.24 17.83 -16.60
CA ALA A 109 7.87 18.00 -18.00
C ALA A 109 6.37 18.31 -18.17
N ILE A 110 5.50 17.69 -17.36
CA ILE A 110 4.05 17.73 -17.55
C ILE A 110 3.37 18.86 -16.75
N PHE A 111 3.80 19.05 -15.50
CA PHE A 111 3.17 19.98 -14.54
C PHE A 111 4.08 21.15 -14.14
N GLY A 112 5.32 21.16 -14.62
CA GLY A 112 6.31 22.19 -14.30
C GLY A 112 7.06 21.94 -12.99
N PRO A 113 7.99 22.84 -12.61
CA PRO A 113 8.86 22.68 -11.44
C PRO A 113 8.15 22.93 -10.10
N GLN A 114 6.86 23.26 -10.10
CA GLN A 114 6.12 23.67 -8.90
C GLN A 114 5.83 22.47 -7.98
N LEU A 115 6.60 22.35 -6.90
CA LEU A 115 6.54 21.24 -5.96
C LEU A 115 5.23 21.20 -5.15
N TRP A 116 4.69 22.36 -4.79
CA TRP A 116 3.47 22.44 -3.98
C TRP A 116 2.27 21.77 -4.67
N LYS A 117 2.20 21.85 -6.00
CA LYS A 117 1.14 21.19 -6.80
C LYS A 117 1.20 19.68 -6.67
N ARG A 118 2.41 19.11 -6.66
CA ARG A 118 2.61 17.66 -6.48
C ARG A 118 2.18 17.23 -5.09
N TRP A 119 2.63 17.96 -4.06
CA TRP A 119 2.26 17.68 -2.68
C TRP A 119 0.75 17.74 -2.47
N LEU A 120 0.11 18.77 -3.03
CA LEU A 120 -1.35 18.91 -2.95
C LEU A 120 -2.07 17.77 -3.66
N LEU A 121 -1.64 17.38 -4.86
CA LEU A 121 -2.25 16.27 -5.60
C LEU A 121 -2.03 14.91 -4.92
N VAL A 122 -0.84 14.65 -4.39
CA VAL A 122 -0.58 13.42 -3.61
C VAL A 122 -1.41 13.40 -2.34
N PHE A 123 -1.52 14.51 -1.63
CA PHE A 123 -2.30 14.61 -0.40
C PHE A 123 -3.80 14.41 -0.63
N LEU A 124 -4.38 15.11 -1.61
CA LEU A 124 -5.78 14.92 -1.98
C LEU A 124 -6.04 13.50 -2.51
N GLY A 125 -5.12 12.95 -3.31
CA GLY A 125 -5.19 11.57 -3.77
C GLY A 125 -5.18 10.57 -2.62
N ALA A 126 -4.33 10.77 -1.61
CA ALA A 126 -4.27 9.93 -0.42
C ALA A 126 -5.59 9.98 0.38
N ILE A 127 -6.19 11.16 0.56
CA ILE A 127 -7.50 11.30 1.23
C ILE A 127 -8.57 10.50 0.50
N VAL A 128 -8.66 10.65 -0.84
CA VAL A 128 -9.66 9.95 -1.65
C VAL A 128 -9.43 8.43 -1.60
N LEU A 129 -8.17 7.99 -1.65
CA LEU A 129 -7.82 6.57 -1.56
C LEU A 129 -8.18 5.98 -0.20
N GLU A 130 -7.86 6.66 0.90
CA GLU A 130 -8.16 6.19 2.25
C GLU A 130 -9.67 6.15 2.50
N TYR A 131 -10.39 7.20 2.09
CA TYR A 131 -11.84 7.24 2.18
C TYR A 131 -12.50 6.12 1.36
N GLY A 132 -12.00 5.89 0.14
CA GLY A 132 -12.45 4.79 -0.71
C GLY A 132 -12.15 3.41 -0.12
N ALA A 133 -10.97 3.23 0.49
CA ALA A 133 -10.59 1.99 1.17
C ALA A 133 -11.49 1.72 2.38
N GLY A 134 -11.82 2.77 3.15
CA GLY A 134 -12.78 2.67 4.27
C GLY A 134 -14.17 2.23 3.82
N ILE A 135 -14.70 2.81 2.73
CA ILE A 135 -16.01 2.40 2.17
C ILE A 135 -15.97 0.98 1.61
N ALA A 136 -14.89 0.61 0.91
CA ALA A 136 -14.73 -0.71 0.33
C ALA A 136 -14.47 -1.80 1.39
N GLY A 137 -14.12 -1.42 2.61
CA GLY A 137 -13.74 -2.33 3.68
C GLY A 137 -12.34 -2.93 3.53
N GLY A 138 -11.47 -2.28 2.75
CA GLY A 138 -10.09 -2.74 2.55
C GLY A 138 -9.31 -2.00 1.47
N CYS A 139 -8.01 -2.29 1.41
CA CYS A 139 -7.10 -1.80 0.38
C CYS A 139 -6.74 -2.91 -0.63
N THR A 140 -5.88 -2.60 -1.60
CA THR A 140 -5.43 -3.55 -2.63
C THR A 140 -4.85 -4.84 -2.04
N SER A 141 -4.07 -4.78 -0.96
CA SER A 141 -3.52 -6.00 -0.37
C SER A 141 -4.61 -6.91 0.20
N GLY A 142 -5.64 -6.33 0.83
CA GLY A 142 -6.71 -7.09 1.47
C GLY A 142 -7.75 -7.60 0.45
N LEU A 143 -8.31 -6.69 -0.33
CA LEU A 143 -9.39 -7.01 -1.27
C LEU A 143 -8.88 -7.70 -2.54
N ALA A 144 -7.77 -7.24 -3.12
CA ALA A 144 -7.27 -7.81 -4.38
C ALA A 144 -6.40 -9.04 -4.15
N ILE A 145 -5.37 -8.95 -3.29
CA ILE A 145 -4.42 -10.06 -3.11
C ILE A 145 -5.05 -11.16 -2.24
N SER A 146 -5.46 -10.85 -1.01
CA SER A 146 -6.06 -11.85 -0.12
C SER A 146 -7.43 -12.30 -0.60
N GLY A 147 -8.29 -11.40 -1.07
CA GLY A 147 -9.56 -11.78 -1.69
C GLY A 147 -9.39 -12.63 -2.96
N GLY A 148 -8.36 -12.34 -3.77
CA GLY A 148 -8.01 -13.14 -4.95
C GLY A 148 -7.52 -14.54 -4.60
N MET A 149 -6.75 -14.70 -3.53
CA MET A 149 -6.35 -16.03 -3.01
C MET A 149 -7.55 -16.88 -2.60
N LEU A 150 -8.59 -16.26 -2.04
CA LEU A 150 -9.83 -16.91 -1.63
C LEU A 150 -10.82 -17.10 -2.78
N LEU A 151 -10.47 -16.66 -4.00
CA LEU A 151 -11.36 -16.60 -5.17
C LEU A 151 -12.70 -15.89 -4.86
N ALA A 152 -12.68 -14.90 -3.98
CA ALA A 152 -13.86 -14.15 -3.61
C ALA A 152 -14.36 -13.33 -4.83
N PRO A 153 -15.65 -13.44 -5.22
CA PRO A 153 -16.19 -12.66 -6.34
C PRO A 153 -15.99 -11.14 -6.18
N ALA A 154 -16.06 -10.66 -4.94
CA ALA A 154 -15.82 -9.26 -4.60
C ALA A 154 -14.39 -8.78 -4.96
N ALA A 155 -13.39 -9.66 -4.91
CA ALA A 155 -12.01 -9.32 -5.26
C ALA A 155 -11.89 -8.98 -6.75
N PHE A 156 -12.54 -9.77 -7.61
CA PHE A 156 -12.51 -9.53 -9.06
C PHE A 156 -13.25 -8.25 -9.44
N LEU A 157 -14.39 -7.96 -8.79
CA LEU A 157 -15.09 -6.69 -8.95
C LEU A 157 -14.24 -5.51 -8.49
N PHE A 158 -13.60 -5.62 -7.33
CA PHE A 158 -12.71 -4.60 -6.81
C PHE A 158 -11.53 -4.35 -7.75
N ILE A 159 -10.86 -5.39 -8.24
CA ILE A 159 -9.74 -5.29 -9.18
C ILE A 159 -10.19 -4.57 -10.46
N ALA A 160 -11.30 -4.98 -11.05
CA ALA A 160 -11.83 -4.34 -12.26
C ALA A 160 -12.15 -2.85 -12.04
N ALA A 161 -12.81 -2.51 -10.93
CA ALA A 161 -13.15 -1.13 -10.58
C ALA A 161 -11.90 -0.28 -10.29
N MET A 162 -10.90 -0.85 -9.59
CA MET A 162 -9.63 -0.19 -9.29
C MET A 162 -8.86 0.14 -10.57
N PHE A 163 -8.76 -0.80 -11.51
CA PHE A 163 -8.10 -0.55 -12.79
C PHE A 163 -8.87 0.48 -13.63
N MET A 164 -10.20 0.36 -13.71
CA MET A 164 -11.02 1.31 -14.47
C MET A 164 -10.88 2.74 -13.94
N SER A 165 -11.00 2.92 -12.62
CA SER A 165 -10.86 4.24 -11.98
C SER A 165 -9.43 4.78 -12.10
N GLY A 166 -8.40 3.93 -11.98
CA GLY A 166 -7.00 4.32 -12.17
C GLY A 166 -6.71 4.80 -13.59
N ILE A 167 -7.21 4.07 -14.60
CA ILE A 167 -7.09 4.44 -16.01
C ILE A 167 -7.79 5.77 -16.29
N LEU A 168 -9.03 5.92 -15.82
CA LEU A 168 -9.79 7.17 -15.98
C LEU A 168 -9.09 8.36 -15.30
N THR A 169 -8.57 8.15 -14.09
CA THR A 169 -7.83 9.18 -13.35
C THR A 169 -6.56 9.57 -14.09
N ALA A 170 -5.81 8.60 -14.62
CA ALA A 170 -4.63 8.87 -15.44
C ALA A 170 -4.98 9.70 -16.69
N PHE A 171 -6.07 9.36 -17.38
CA PHE A 171 -6.55 10.15 -18.53
C PHE A 171 -6.98 11.57 -18.15
N VAL A 172 -7.60 11.77 -16.98
CA VAL A 172 -8.01 13.11 -16.53
C VAL A 172 -6.80 13.94 -16.12
N VAL A 173 -5.88 13.36 -15.35
CA VAL A 173 -4.70 14.05 -14.79
C VAL A 173 -3.69 14.37 -15.88
N TYR A 174 -3.33 13.40 -16.72
CA TYR A 174 -2.31 13.57 -17.75
C TYR A 174 -2.86 14.02 -19.11
N ARG A 175 -4.14 13.75 -19.40
CA ARG A 175 -4.86 14.17 -20.61
C ARG A 175 -4.05 13.94 -21.89
N ARG A 176 -3.68 15.01 -22.62
CA ARG A 176 -2.87 14.95 -23.85
C ARG A 176 -1.37 15.20 -23.63
N ARG A 177 -0.91 15.24 -22.38
CA ARG A 177 0.49 15.55 -22.03
C ARG A 177 1.33 14.30 -21.77
N TYR A 178 0.90 13.16 -22.30
CA TYR A 178 1.72 11.94 -22.39
C TYR A 178 2.60 11.99 -23.63
#